data_AF-A0A9E1JGW1-F1
#
_entry.id   AF-A0A9E1JGW1-F1
#
_cell.length_a   1.000
_cell.length_b   1.000
_cell.length_c   1.000
_cell.angle_alpha   90.00
_cell.angle_beta   90.00
_cell.angle_gamma   90.00
#
_symmetry.space_group_name_H-M   'P 1'
#
loop_
_entity.id
_entity.type
_entity.pdbx_description
1 polymer ?
#
loop_
_entity_poly.entity_id
_entity_poly.type
_entity_poly.pdbx_seq_one_letter_code
_entity_poly.pdbx_strand_id
1 'polypeptide(L)'
;MAEGNGIVVDQGKWEWSEMWKKEDWWAIWIGFFLLVAAMFVYFPHSGEMKEIINKAEAKYGEAANRTSAIKTIAWHKLSDAKKKAEARKVSTGKWLSSFAAKPHKWTDNPMDAFFMSKEKAAAKADKAKAKYAKKKAVEDAAFAVALASEKLAEAAGFKDETLNASASAAIDKWRDAKLAASSAKKKTKVKAYNQIGKLIGLGVFFCLLFGIPMSIMGVPFKKFALGFVFVYAVVVLAWFFSYQSTMKHYGIGYAAWAIFLGMLISNTVGTPKWAMPAVQTEYYIKTGLVLLGAKILFEKIITIGTAGIFVAWVVTPTVWLITYWFGQKIINMPSKRLNAVICSDMSVCGVSAAIAAASACRAKKEELTLAVGLSLVFTAIMMIVMPAVIKGTFPVDKQMILGGAWMGGTIDASGAVAAAGAFLGEKALYVAATIKMIQNVLIGVIAFFVALYFTTKVETEETGAKVGLTEIWFRFPKFVLGFMAASIIFSLIYSGFNSELDGLGRAMIDKGTIKGGSDLFRGWFFSLSFVSIGLATNFRELKHHFKGGKPLILYVFGQSLNLVLTLVMAYIMFYVVFPDLTATI
;
A
#
# COMPACT_ATOMS: atom_id res chain seq x y z
N MET A 1 -52.32 -27.04 -16.76
CA MET A 1 -51.59 -25.88 -17.29
C MET A 1 -50.91 -25.22 -16.09
N ALA A 2 -49.63 -25.50 -15.87
CA ALA A 2 -48.86 -25.02 -14.73
C ALA A 2 -47.89 -23.95 -15.21
N GLU A 3 -47.94 -22.79 -14.57
CA GLU A 3 -47.13 -21.61 -14.84
C GLU A 3 -45.64 -21.91 -14.59
N GLY A 4 -44.83 -21.57 -15.60
CA GLY A 4 -43.40 -21.82 -15.62
C GLY A 4 -42.62 -20.91 -14.67
N ASN A 5 -41.78 -21.55 -13.86
CA ASN A 5 -40.74 -20.94 -13.04
C ASN A 5 -39.90 -19.93 -13.86
N GLY A 6 -40.06 -18.64 -13.55
CA GLY A 6 -39.22 -17.53 -14.02
C GLY A 6 -37.82 -17.52 -13.37
N ILE A 7 -37.12 -18.65 -13.40
CA ILE A 7 -35.69 -18.70 -13.07
C ILE A 7 -34.94 -18.38 -14.35
N VAL A 8 -34.35 -17.18 -14.43
CA VAL A 8 -33.33 -16.87 -15.45
C VAL A 8 -32.11 -17.73 -15.09
N VAL A 9 -32.11 -18.97 -15.57
CA VAL A 9 -30.90 -19.80 -15.60
C VAL A 9 -30.06 -19.22 -16.72
N ASP A 10 -29.15 -18.31 -16.37
CA ASP A 10 -28.12 -17.85 -17.28
C ASP A 10 -27.21 -19.06 -17.57
N GLN A 11 -27.57 -19.87 -18.56
CA GLN A 11 -26.71 -20.90 -19.12
C GLN A 11 -25.61 -20.18 -19.93
N GLY A 12 -24.70 -19.52 -19.22
CA GLY A 12 -23.56 -18.85 -19.81
C GLY A 12 -22.76 -19.86 -20.64
N LYS A 13 -22.88 -19.80 -21.96
CA LYS A 13 -21.86 -20.35 -22.85
C LYS A 13 -20.75 -19.31 -22.90
N TRP A 14 -19.50 -19.73 -22.74
CA TRP A 14 -18.36 -18.84 -22.87
C TRP A 14 -18.34 -18.24 -24.27
N GLU A 15 -18.59 -16.94 -24.37
CA GLU A 15 -18.36 -16.18 -25.59
C GLU A 15 -17.08 -15.36 -25.45
N TRP A 16 -16.19 -15.47 -26.43
CA TRP A 16 -15.01 -14.59 -26.53
C TRP A 16 -15.37 -13.09 -26.53
N SER A 17 -16.63 -12.77 -26.89
CA SER A 17 -17.19 -11.42 -26.83
C SER A 17 -17.24 -10.85 -25.40
N GLU A 18 -17.27 -11.70 -24.36
CA GLU A 18 -17.26 -11.27 -22.95
C GLU A 18 -15.98 -10.53 -22.57
N MET A 19 -14.84 -10.85 -23.20
CA MET A 19 -13.54 -10.24 -22.91
C MET A 19 -13.48 -8.73 -23.22
N TRP A 20 -14.43 -8.24 -24.03
CA TRP A 20 -14.49 -6.85 -24.49
C TRP A 20 -15.80 -6.17 -24.09
N LYS A 21 -16.81 -6.93 -23.65
CA LYS A 21 -18.11 -6.43 -23.19
C LYS A 21 -18.21 -6.27 -21.67
N LYS A 22 -17.38 -6.97 -20.88
CA LYS A 22 -17.42 -6.92 -19.41
C LYS A 22 -16.30 -6.05 -18.83
N GLU A 23 -16.67 -5.23 -17.85
CA GLU A 23 -15.79 -4.32 -17.12
C GLU A 23 -14.58 -5.04 -16.48
N ASP A 24 -14.83 -6.23 -15.91
CA ASP A 24 -13.81 -7.05 -15.25
C ASP A 24 -12.59 -7.33 -16.15
N TRP A 25 -12.82 -7.62 -17.43
CA TRP A 25 -11.75 -7.89 -18.38
C TRP A 25 -11.02 -6.62 -18.77
N TRP A 26 -11.73 -5.51 -18.98
CA TRP A 26 -11.10 -4.22 -19.23
C TRP A 26 -10.21 -3.74 -18.09
N ALA A 27 -10.58 -4.02 -16.84
CA ALA A 27 -9.72 -3.75 -15.69
C ALA A 27 -8.39 -4.52 -15.75
N ILE A 28 -8.43 -5.78 -16.19
CA ILE A 28 -7.23 -6.61 -16.41
C ILE A 28 -6.42 -6.04 -17.57
N TRP A 29 -7.05 -5.76 -18.72
CA TRP A 29 -6.37 -5.25 -19.90
C TRP A 29 -5.66 -3.93 -19.64
N ILE A 30 -6.33 -2.97 -18.99
CA ILE A 30 -5.71 -1.70 -18.63
C ILE A 30 -4.56 -1.91 -17.65
N GLY A 31 -4.75 -2.76 -16.64
CA GLY A 31 -3.72 -3.08 -15.66
C GLY A 31 -2.46 -3.63 -16.33
N PHE A 32 -2.60 -4.66 -17.16
CA PHE A 32 -1.48 -5.26 -17.89
C PHE A 32 -0.88 -4.33 -18.94
N PHE A 33 -1.69 -3.52 -19.65
CA PHE A 33 -1.19 -2.51 -20.57
C PHE A 33 -0.22 -1.54 -19.87
N LEU A 34 -0.59 -1.00 -18.71
CA LEU A 34 0.25 -0.09 -17.95
C LEU A 34 1.52 -0.76 -17.39
N LEU A 35 1.40 -2.03 -16.96
CA LEU A 35 2.54 -2.82 -16.50
C LEU A 35 3.55 -3.07 -17.62
N VAL A 36 3.06 -3.49 -18.80
CA VAL A 36 3.87 -3.74 -19.99
C VAL A 36 4.50 -2.45 -20.50
N ALA A 37 3.74 -1.35 -20.58
CA ALA A 37 4.28 -0.04 -20.95
C ALA A 37 5.41 0.39 -20.01
N ALA A 38 5.27 0.16 -18.70
CA ALA A 38 6.33 0.44 -17.75
C ALA A 38 7.56 -0.47 -17.96
N MET A 39 7.39 -1.75 -18.34
CA MET A 39 8.52 -2.63 -18.70
C MET A 39 9.29 -2.08 -19.90
N PHE A 40 8.60 -1.66 -20.97
CA PHE A 40 9.24 -1.04 -22.13
C PHE A 40 10.04 0.22 -21.78
N VAL A 41 9.59 1.00 -20.80
CA VAL A 41 10.31 2.20 -20.34
C VAL A 41 11.58 1.84 -19.56
N TYR A 42 11.52 0.83 -18.68
CA TYR A 42 12.58 0.59 -17.69
C TYR A 42 13.57 -0.51 -18.10
N PHE A 43 13.13 -1.58 -18.76
CA PHE A 43 13.98 -2.75 -19.05
C PHE A 43 15.19 -2.45 -19.93
N PRO A 44 15.12 -1.54 -20.92
CA PRO A 44 16.29 -1.15 -21.71
C PRO A 44 17.46 -0.58 -20.88
N HIS A 45 17.20 -0.10 -19.67
CA HIS A 45 18.21 0.52 -18.80
C HIS A 45 18.82 -0.47 -17.79
N SER A 46 18.64 -1.78 -17.98
CA SER A 46 19.19 -2.81 -17.09
C SER A 46 20.72 -2.76 -17.01
N GLY A 47 21.40 -2.48 -18.14
CA GLY A 47 22.85 -2.33 -18.21
C GLY A 47 23.40 -1.21 -17.31
N GLU A 48 22.77 -0.03 -17.33
CA GLU A 48 23.14 1.08 -16.45
C GLU A 48 22.96 0.72 -14.96
N MET A 49 21.90 -0.03 -14.62
CA MET A 49 21.67 -0.46 -13.25
C MET A 49 22.70 -1.48 -12.79
N LYS A 50 23.09 -2.42 -13.66
CA LYS A 50 24.19 -3.37 -13.41
C LYS A 50 25.50 -2.65 -13.14
N GLU A 51 25.83 -1.65 -13.94
CA GLU A 51 27.05 -0.86 -13.75
C GLU A 51 27.09 -0.15 -12.39
N ILE A 52 25.96 0.46 -11.96
CA ILE A 52 25.87 1.11 -10.65
C ILE A 52 26.06 0.10 -9.51
N ILE A 53 25.47 -1.09 -9.62
CA ILE A 53 25.58 -2.14 -8.60
C ILE A 53 27.02 -2.70 -8.56
N ASN A 54 27.62 -3.00 -9.71
CA ASN A 54 28.98 -3.50 -9.80
C ASN A 54 30.00 -2.48 -9.26
N LYS A 55 29.83 -1.19 -9.56
CA LYS A 55 30.67 -0.12 -8.97
C LYS A 55 30.50 -0.02 -7.45
N ALA A 56 29.31 -0.32 -6.92
CA ALA A 56 29.09 -0.34 -5.48
C ALA A 56 29.81 -1.53 -4.83
N GLU A 57 29.72 -2.72 -5.43
CA GLU A 57 30.41 -3.93 -4.98
C GLU A 57 31.92 -3.79 -5.06
N ALA A 58 32.46 -3.32 -6.19
CA ALA A 58 33.90 -3.09 -6.33
C ALA A 58 34.46 -2.10 -5.29
N LYS A 59 33.65 -1.15 -4.82
CA LYS A 59 34.08 -0.11 -3.87
C LYS A 59 33.95 -0.51 -2.40
N TYR A 60 32.92 -1.29 -2.05
CA TYR A 60 32.59 -1.56 -0.65
C TYR A 60 32.42 -3.05 -0.32
N GLY A 61 32.37 -3.94 -1.31
CA GLY A 61 32.06 -5.37 -1.16
C GLY A 61 33.04 -6.10 -0.24
N GLU A 62 34.34 -5.96 -0.49
CA GLU A 62 35.38 -6.59 0.33
C GLU A 62 35.29 -6.15 1.80
N ALA A 63 35.25 -4.85 2.05
CA ALA A 63 35.14 -4.29 3.40
C ALA A 63 33.78 -4.59 4.06
N ALA A 64 32.71 -4.79 3.29
CA ALA A 64 31.39 -5.15 3.80
C ALA A 64 31.31 -6.61 4.24
N ASN A 65 32.04 -7.50 3.56
CA ASN A 65 32.02 -8.94 3.79
C ASN A 65 33.10 -9.43 4.77
N ARG A 66 33.89 -8.51 5.36
CA ARG A 66 34.97 -8.84 6.31
C ARG A 66 34.51 -9.54 7.59
N THR A 67 33.26 -9.36 7.99
CA THR A 67 32.67 -10.02 9.15
C THR A 67 31.16 -10.18 8.97
N SER A 68 30.62 -11.29 9.44
CA SER A 68 29.18 -11.52 9.58
C SER A 68 28.65 -11.19 10.98
N ALA A 69 29.54 -10.91 11.95
CA ALA A 69 29.18 -10.70 13.35
C ALA A 69 28.40 -9.41 13.59
N ILE A 70 28.71 -8.34 12.86
CA ILE A 70 28.00 -7.06 12.93
C ILE A 70 27.79 -6.46 11.54
N LYS A 71 26.71 -5.67 11.38
CA LYS A 71 26.51 -4.84 10.18
C LYS A 71 27.43 -3.63 10.20
N THR A 72 28.59 -3.78 9.57
CA THR A 72 29.62 -2.74 9.55
C THR A 72 29.18 -1.48 8.80
N ILE A 73 29.90 -0.38 9.01
CA ILE A 73 29.80 0.86 8.25
C ILE A 73 29.95 0.58 6.74
N ALA A 74 30.88 -0.30 6.36
CA ALA A 74 31.10 -0.69 4.97
C ALA A 74 29.87 -1.41 4.39
N TRP A 75 29.26 -2.33 5.15
CA TRP A 75 28.00 -2.99 4.77
C TRP A 75 26.87 -1.98 4.52
N HIS A 76 26.70 -1.01 5.43
CA HIS A 76 25.70 0.05 5.24
C HIS A 76 26.00 0.95 4.02
N LYS A 77 27.28 1.24 3.75
CA LYS A 77 27.71 2.02 2.57
C LYS A 77 27.47 1.25 1.28
N LEU A 78 27.77 -0.04 1.25
CA LEU A 78 27.47 -0.94 0.12
C LEU A 78 25.97 -0.96 -0.14
N SER A 79 25.17 -1.25 0.90
CA SER A 79 23.70 -1.27 0.81
C SER A 79 23.19 0.06 0.25
N ASP A 80 23.58 1.20 0.83
CA ASP A 80 23.19 2.54 0.39
C ASP A 80 23.63 2.86 -1.05
N ALA A 81 24.79 2.37 -1.48
CA ALA A 81 25.29 2.53 -2.84
C ALA A 81 24.46 1.69 -3.84
N LYS A 82 24.22 0.40 -3.55
CA LYS A 82 23.29 -0.44 -4.32
C LYS A 82 21.89 0.18 -4.37
N LYS A 83 21.41 0.79 -3.27
CA LYS A 83 20.10 1.49 -3.23
C LYS A 83 19.98 2.63 -4.25
N LYS A 84 21.10 3.16 -4.78
CA LYS A 84 21.07 4.23 -5.79
C LYS A 84 20.61 3.72 -7.16
N ALA A 85 20.84 2.44 -7.47
CA ALA A 85 20.33 1.78 -8.66
C ALA A 85 18.80 1.73 -8.58
N GLU A 86 18.16 2.63 -9.31
CA GLU A 86 16.71 2.77 -9.37
C GLU A 86 16.32 3.12 -10.81
N ALA A 87 15.75 2.17 -11.55
CA ALA A 87 15.40 2.40 -12.96
C ALA A 87 14.40 3.55 -13.14
N ARG A 88 13.54 3.84 -12.15
CA ARG A 88 12.64 5.03 -12.19
C ARG A 88 13.37 6.38 -12.27
N LYS A 89 14.68 6.44 -12.00
CA LYS A 89 15.47 7.69 -12.05
C LYS A 89 15.97 8.03 -13.45
N VAL A 90 15.74 7.18 -14.45
CA VAL A 90 15.97 7.52 -15.87
C VAL A 90 15.12 8.74 -16.27
N SER A 91 15.50 9.43 -17.34
CA SER A 91 14.83 10.65 -17.81
C SER A 91 13.32 10.46 -17.96
N THR A 92 12.91 9.41 -18.66
CA THR A 92 11.51 9.04 -18.87
C THR A 92 10.79 8.73 -17.56
N GLY A 93 11.43 8.00 -16.64
CA GLY A 93 10.86 7.69 -15.33
C GLY A 93 10.66 8.92 -14.43
N LYS A 94 11.59 9.87 -14.48
CA LYS A 94 11.45 11.18 -13.81
C LYS A 94 10.30 12.00 -14.41
N TRP A 95 10.18 12.01 -15.74
CA TRP A 95 9.07 12.68 -16.41
C TRP A 95 7.73 12.04 -16.03
N LEU A 96 7.61 10.71 -16.08
CA LEU A 96 6.39 9.98 -15.74
C LEU A 96 5.99 10.18 -14.29
N SER A 97 6.95 10.12 -13.37
CA SER A 97 6.74 10.42 -11.95
C SER A 97 6.27 11.86 -11.73
N SER A 98 6.75 12.79 -12.55
CA SER A 98 6.29 14.19 -12.51
C SER A 98 4.92 14.38 -13.15
N PHE A 99 4.59 13.63 -14.20
CA PHE A 99 3.30 13.70 -14.89
C PHE A 99 2.18 13.17 -14.01
N ALA A 100 2.41 12.02 -13.36
CA ALA A 100 1.47 11.41 -12.42
C ALA A 100 1.54 12.01 -10.99
N ALA A 101 2.26 13.12 -10.79
CA ALA A 101 2.44 13.69 -9.47
C ALA A 101 1.14 14.29 -8.92
N LYS A 102 0.95 14.09 -7.61
CA LYS A 102 -0.19 14.59 -6.84
C LYS A 102 0.05 16.04 -6.39
N PRO A 103 -1.01 16.75 -5.93
CA PRO A 103 -0.85 18.02 -5.23
C PRO A 103 0.24 17.96 -4.15
N HIS A 104 1.00 19.04 -4.04
CA HIS A 104 2.08 19.16 -3.08
C HIS A 104 1.57 19.42 -1.66
N LYS A 105 2.42 19.13 -0.66
CA LYS A 105 2.12 19.43 0.74
C LYS A 105 2.02 20.94 0.95
N TRP A 106 0.95 21.38 1.61
CA TRP A 106 0.73 22.79 1.98
C TRP A 106 0.38 22.94 3.47
N THR A 107 0.54 24.15 4.00
CA THR A 107 0.22 24.53 5.39
C THR A 107 -0.80 25.65 5.39
N ASP A 108 -0.34 26.86 5.06
CA ASP A 108 -1.12 28.09 5.26
C ASP A 108 -1.67 28.63 3.93
N ASN A 109 -0.94 28.42 2.83
CA ASN A 109 -1.35 28.85 1.50
C ASN A 109 -1.74 27.64 0.62
N PRO A 110 -3.04 27.47 0.28
CA PRO A 110 -3.52 26.46 -0.65
C PRO A 110 -2.80 26.42 -2.00
N MET A 111 -2.37 27.57 -2.52
CA MET A 111 -1.71 27.65 -3.82
C MET A 111 -0.35 26.93 -3.81
N ASP A 112 0.28 26.77 -2.64
CA ASP A 112 1.49 25.95 -2.50
C ASP A 112 1.23 24.47 -2.83
N ALA A 113 -0.02 24.02 -2.95
CA ALA A 113 -0.29 22.66 -3.43
C ALA A 113 -0.08 22.50 -4.94
N PHE A 114 -0.23 23.58 -5.70
CA PHE A 114 -0.25 23.55 -7.17
C PHE A 114 0.91 24.32 -7.80
N PHE A 115 1.40 25.37 -7.13
CA PHE A 115 2.40 26.26 -7.66
C PHE A 115 3.40 26.72 -6.59
N MET A 116 4.68 26.75 -6.96
CA MET A 116 5.71 27.42 -6.18
C MET A 116 6.68 28.14 -7.12
N SER A 117 6.85 29.44 -6.90
CA SER A 117 7.78 30.28 -7.66
C SER A 117 9.26 29.89 -7.40
N LYS A 118 10.13 30.28 -8.33
CA LYS A 118 11.59 30.09 -8.19
C LYS A 118 12.14 30.77 -6.95
N GLU A 119 11.70 31.99 -6.67
CA GLU A 119 12.10 32.77 -5.48
C GLU A 119 11.68 32.09 -4.18
N LYS A 120 10.41 31.67 -4.06
CA LYS A 120 9.91 31.00 -2.85
C LYS A 120 10.61 29.64 -2.64
N ALA A 121 10.91 28.93 -3.72
CA ALA A 121 11.68 27.70 -3.67
C ALA A 121 13.13 27.94 -3.18
N ALA A 122 13.81 28.97 -3.69
CA ALA A 122 15.15 29.36 -3.25
C ALA A 122 15.15 29.76 -1.77
N ALA A 123 14.23 30.63 -1.35
CA ALA A 123 14.11 31.05 0.05
C ALA A 123 13.84 29.87 1.01
N LYS A 124 12.98 28.92 0.63
CA LYS A 124 12.75 27.69 1.42
C LYS A 124 14.00 26.81 1.46
N ALA A 125 14.71 26.67 0.34
CA ALA A 125 15.96 25.91 0.27
C ALA A 125 17.05 26.53 1.15
N ASP A 126 17.18 27.85 1.15
CA ASP A 126 18.17 28.59 1.94
C ASP A 126 17.89 28.48 3.45
N LYS A 127 16.65 28.67 3.88
CA LYS A 127 16.24 28.44 5.28
C LYS A 127 16.52 27.00 5.73
N ALA A 128 16.43 26.04 4.81
CA ALA A 128 16.72 24.64 5.11
C ALA A 128 18.23 24.33 5.20
N LYS A 129 19.13 25.14 4.61
CA LYS A 129 20.58 24.93 4.63
C LYS A 129 21.12 24.94 6.06
N ALA A 130 20.74 25.91 6.89
CA ALA A 130 21.17 25.99 8.29
C ALA A 130 20.73 24.76 9.10
N LYS A 131 19.48 24.31 8.93
CA LYS A 131 18.97 23.10 9.59
C LYS A 131 19.68 21.84 9.10
N TYR A 132 20.01 21.77 7.81
CA TYR A 132 20.82 20.69 7.26
C TYR A 132 22.23 20.69 7.83
N ALA A 133 22.91 21.83 7.89
CA ALA A 133 24.25 21.96 8.46
C ALA A 133 24.30 21.45 9.92
N LYS A 134 23.35 21.88 10.76
CA LYS A 134 23.24 21.40 12.15
C LYS A 134 23.04 19.88 12.23
N LYS A 135 22.13 19.32 11.41
CA LYS A 135 21.90 17.87 11.40
C LYS A 135 23.07 17.08 10.80
N LYS A 136 23.80 17.67 9.86
CA LYS A 136 24.99 17.07 9.24
C LYS A 136 26.15 17.02 10.23
N ALA A 137 26.37 18.07 11.03
CA ALA A 137 27.36 18.03 12.11
C ALA A 137 27.06 16.92 13.14
N VAL A 138 25.80 16.70 13.49
CA VAL A 138 25.39 15.57 14.36
C VAL A 138 25.64 14.22 13.70
N GLU A 139 25.33 14.09 12.40
CA GLU A 139 25.65 12.87 11.63
C GLU A 139 27.16 12.61 11.61
N ASP A 140 27.98 13.63 11.39
CA ASP A 140 29.44 13.51 11.28
C ASP A 140 30.07 13.15 12.64
N ALA A 141 29.59 13.75 13.74
CA ALA A 141 30.01 13.37 15.09
C ALA A 141 29.63 11.93 15.43
N ALA A 142 28.39 11.52 15.14
CA ALA A 142 27.94 10.14 15.36
C ALA A 142 28.72 9.15 14.48
N PHE A 143 29.08 9.54 13.26
CA PHE A 143 29.90 8.73 12.37
C PHE A 143 31.31 8.52 12.91
N ALA A 144 31.94 9.55 13.49
CA ALA A 144 33.27 9.44 14.10
C ALA A 144 33.27 8.45 15.27
N VAL A 145 32.25 8.51 16.12
CA VAL A 145 32.07 7.55 17.23
C VAL A 145 31.85 6.13 16.71
N ALA A 146 30.97 5.95 15.73
CA ALA A 146 30.71 4.64 15.12
C ALA A 146 31.99 4.04 14.51
N LEU A 147 32.79 4.85 13.83
CA LEU A 147 34.06 4.41 13.24
C LEU A 147 35.08 4.01 14.33
N ALA A 148 35.17 4.76 15.42
CA ALA A 148 36.06 4.44 16.53
C ALA A 148 35.64 3.12 17.22
N SER A 149 34.35 2.96 17.53
CA SER A 149 33.83 1.74 18.15
C SER A 149 33.98 0.51 17.25
N GLU A 150 33.76 0.66 15.94
CA GLU A 150 33.96 -0.43 14.98
C GLU A 150 35.44 -0.84 14.89
N LYS A 151 36.38 0.12 14.90
CA LYS A 151 37.82 -0.18 14.92
C LYS A 151 38.25 -0.96 16.16
N LEU A 152 37.66 -0.65 17.32
CA LEU A 152 37.93 -1.40 18.56
C LEU A 152 37.43 -2.84 18.46
N ALA A 153 36.22 -3.04 17.94
CA ALA A 153 35.69 -4.38 17.67
C ALA A 153 36.54 -5.14 16.63
N GLU A 154 37.00 -4.45 15.59
CA GLU A 154 37.88 -5.01 14.55
C GLU A 154 39.25 -5.40 15.10
N ALA A 155 39.83 -4.61 16.01
CA ALA A 155 41.08 -4.95 16.68
C ALA A 155 40.96 -6.22 17.54
N ALA A 156 39.77 -6.50 18.08
CA ALA A 156 39.44 -7.76 18.75
C ALA A 156 38.99 -8.87 17.77
N GLY A 157 39.13 -8.67 16.45
CA GLY A 157 38.73 -9.62 15.41
C GLY A 157 37.24 -9.92 15.38
N PHE A 158 36.39 -9.02 15.89
CA PHE A 158 34.95 -9.19 16.08
C PHE A 158 34.55 -10.38 16.97
N LYS A 159 35.45 -10.86 17.84
CA LYS A 159 35.16 -11.98 18.74
C LYS A 159 34.57 -11.54 20.09
N ASP A 160 34.72 -10.28 20.46
CA ASP A 160 34.21 -9.73 21.72
C ASP A 160 32.78 -9.21 21.53
N GLU A 161 31.83 -9.87 22.21
CA GLU A 161 30.41 -9.54 22.13
C GLU A 161 30.09 -8.13 22.66
N THR A 162 30.79 -7.65 23.69
CA THR A 162 30.54 -6.34 24.28
C THR A 162 31.02 -5.22 23.37
N LEU A 163 32.19 -5.37 22.74
CA LEU A 163 32.69 -4.43 21.74
C LEU A 163 31.82 -4.43 20.48
N ASN A 164 31.35 -5.61 20.04
CA ASN A 164 30.41 -5.75 18.93
C ASN A 164 29.06 -5.08 19.21
N ALA A 165 28.52 -5.23 20.42
CA ALA A 165 27.28 -4.59 20.85
C ALA A 165 27.44 -3.06 20.90
N SER A 166 28.56 -2.56 21.45
CA SER A 166 28.88 -1.13 21.48
C SER A 166 29.03 -0.54 20.07
N ALA A 167 29.73 -1.24 19.18
CA ALA A 167 29.88 -0.83 17.78
C ALA A 167 28.52 -0.78 17.06
N SER A 168 27.69 -1.81 17.23
CA SER A 168 26.34 -1.87 16.63
C SER A 168 25.45 -0.73 17.12
N ALA A 169 25.45 -0.43 18.43
CA ALA A 169 24.67 0.67 18.98
C ALA A 169 25.16 2.05 18.47
N ALA A 170 26.47 2.24 18.32
CA ALA A 170 27.04 3.46 17.76
C ALA A 170 26.69 3.63 16.27
N ILE A 171 26.73 2.53 15.50
CA ILE A 171 26.31 2.50 14.10
C ILE A 171 24.82 2.84 13.96
N ASP A 172 23.94 2.25 14.79
CA ASP A 172 22.51 2.55 14.78
C ASP A 172 22.23 4.04 15.07
N LYS A 173 22.93 4.64 16.05
CA LYS A 173 22.85 6.09 16.31
C LYS A 173 23.30 6.93 15.10
N TRP A 174 24.37 6.52 14.43
CA TRP A 174 24.81 7.17 13.19
C TRP A 174 23.76 7.04 12.08
N ARG A 175 23.12 5.87 11.95
CA ARG A 175 22.06 5.62 10.97
C ARG A 175 20.86 6.53 11.18
N ASP A 176 20.37 6.65 12.42
CA ASP A 176 19.28 7.57 12.76
C ASP A 176 19.66 9.04 12.50
N ALA A 177 20.88 9.44 12.86
CA ALA A 177 21.39 10.78 12.57
C ALA A 177 21.48 11.06 11.05
N LYS A 178 21.95 10.08 10.27
CA LYS A 178 22.02 10.13 8.81
C LYS A 178 20.64 10.20 8.17
N LEU A 179 19.65 9.47 8.69
CA LEU A 179 18.26 9.55 8.23
C LEU A 179 17.69 10.96 8.46
N ALA A 180 17.94 11.55 9.62
CA ALA A 180 17.55 12.92 9.94
C ALA A 180 18.25 13.96 9.05
N ALA A 181 19.56 13.82 8.82
CA ALA A 181 20.35 14.70 7.98
C ALA A 181 19.95 14.59 6.49
N SER A 182 19.74 13.38 5.98
CA SER A 182 19.25 13.12 4.61
C SER A 182 17.86 13.73 4.38
N SER A 183 16.96 13.59 5.37
CA SER A 183 15.64 14.21 5.36
C SER A 183 15.71 15.74 5.34
N ALA A 184 16.68 16.34 6.04
CA ALA A 184 16.96 17.77 6.00
C ALA A 184 17.60 18.19 4.65
N LYS A 185 18.55 17.42 4.13
CA LYS A 185 19.20 17.64 2.82
C LYS A 185 18.20 17.68 1.68
N LYS A 186 17.17 16.83 1.71
CA LYS A 186 16.10 16.85 0.70
C LYS A 186 15.37 18.20 0.68
N LYS A 187 15.26 18.88 1.82
CA LYS A 187 14.62 20.20 1.95
C LYS A 187 15.51 21.35 1.46
N THR A 188 16.81 21.12 1.20
CA THR A 188 17.68 22.14 0.58
C THR A 188 17.62 22.11 -0.95
N LYS A 189 16.95 21.10 -1.54
CA LYS A 189 16.80 20.92 -2.99
C LYS A 189 15.38 21.21 -3.45
N VAL A 190 14.72 22.19 -2.84
CA VAL A 190 13.36 22.59 -3.23
C VAL A 190 13.44 23.26 -4.61
N LYS A 191 12.63 22.77 -5.54
CA LYS A 191 12.52 23.33 -6.90
C LYS A 191 11.16 23.99 -7.07
N ALA A 192 11.12 25.01 -7.91
CA ALA A 192 9.86 25.55 -8.42
C ALA A 192 9.06 24.47 -9.15
N TYR A 193 7.74 24.59 -9.10
CA TYR A 193 6.85 23.72 -9.86
C TYR A 193 5.57 24.44 -10.24
N ASN A 194 4.99 23.99 -11.36
CA ASN A 194 3.62 24.24 -11.74
C ASN A 194 2.98 22.88 -12.04
N GLN A 195 2.01 22.50 -11.22
CA GLN A 195 1.37 21.20 -11.26
C GLN A 195 0.04 21.24 -12.02
N ILE A 196 -0.53 22.41 -12.28
CA ILE A 196 -1.87 22.57 -12.87
C ILE A 196 -1.92 21.93 -14.26
N GLY A 197 -1.00 22.30 -15.16
CA GLY A 197 -0.97 21.72 -16.51
C GLY A 197 -0.78 20.21 -16.54
N LYS A 198 0.02 19.67 -15.58
CA LYS A 198 0.24 18.22 -15.47
C LYS A 198 -1.00 17.49 -14.95
N LEU A 199 -1.73 18.08 -14.00
CA LEU A 199 -2.99 17.52 -13.51
C LEU A 199 -4.06 17.51 -14.62
N ILE A 200 -4.16 18.57 -15.43
CA ILE A 200 -5.07 18.59 -16.58
C ILE A 200 -4.67 17.49 -17.58
N GLY A 201 -3.40 17.41 -17.96
CA GLY A 201 -2.91 16.37 -18.87
C GLY A 201 -3.14 14.96 -18.34
N LEU A 202 -2.95 14.75 -17.03
CA LEU A 202 -3.23 13.47 -16.37
C LEU A 202 -4.72 13.14 -16.38
N GLY A 203 -5.59 14.14 -16.17
CA GLY A 203 -7.03 14.00 -16.28
C GLY A 203 -7.47 13.59 -17.69
N VAL A 204 -6.92 14.22 -18.73
CA VAL A 204 -7.18 13.84 -20.13
C VAL A 204 -6.70 12.42 -20.40
N PHE A 205 -5.49 12.06 -19.95
CA PHE A 205 -4.95 10.72 -20.08
C PHE A 205 -5.87 9.66 -19.45
N PHE A 206 -6.33 9.87 -18.21
CA PHE A 206 -7.26 8.94 -17.56
C PHE A 206 -8.64 8.92 -18.21
N CYS A 207 -9.12 10.06 -18.70
CA CYS A 207 -10.38 10.14 -19.43
C CYS A 207 -10.34 9.27 -20.70
N LEU A 208 -9.22 9.26 -21.42
CA LEU A 208 -9.04 8.38 -22.58
C LEU A 208 -8.87 6.93 -22.15
N LEU A 209 -8.03 6.67 -21.15
CA LEU A 209 -7.71 5.33 -20.66
C LEU A 209 -8.96 4.55 -20.25
N PHE A 210 -9.89 5.20 -19.54
CA PHE A 210 -11.14 4.58 -19.10
C PHE A 210 -12.31 4.84 -20.07
N GLY A 211 -12.33 5.99 -20.76
CA GLY A 211 -13.45 6.37 -21.62
C GLY A 211 -13.52 5.59 -22.93
N ILE A 212 -12.37 5.24 -23.53
CA ILE A 212 -12.35 4.44 -24.76
C ILE A 212 -12.99 3.06 -24.52
N PRO A 213 -12.55 2.27 -23.51
CA PRO A 213 -13.22 1.02 -23.15
C PRO A 213 -14.69 1.18 -22.77
N MET A 214 -15.06 2.21 -22.02
CA MET A 214 -16.45 2.49 -21.67
C MET A 214 -17.33 2.70 -22.90
N SER A 215 -16.75 3.27 -23.96
CA SER A 215 -17.43 3.44 -25.26
C SER A 215 -17.64 2.10 -25.96
N ILE A 216 -16.68 1.19 -25.86
CA ILE A 216 -16.80 -0.18 -26.39
C ILE A 216 -17.87 -0.96 -25.61
N MET A 217 -18.02 -0.70 -24.29
CA MET A 217 -19.08 -1.27 -23.45
C MET A 217 -20.47 -0.59 -23.63
N GLY A 218 -20.62 0.32 -24.59
CA GLY A 218 -21.90 0.92 -24.96
C GLY A 218 -22.25 2.25 -24.27
N VAL A 219 -21.36 2.81 -23.45
CA VAL A 219 -21.56 4.15 -22.85
C VAL A 219 -20.96 5.23 -23.75
N PRO A 220 -21.73 6.19 -24.28
CA PRO A 220 -21.19 7.20 -25.19
C PRO A 220 -20.00 7.98 -24.60
N PHE A 221 -18.86 8.01 -25.31
CA PHE A 221 -17.62 8.66 -24.85
C PHE A 221 -17.85 10.06 -24.30
N LYS A 222 -18.62 10.89 -25.01
CA LYS A 222 -18.91 12.29 -24.60
C LYS A 222 -19.61 12.36 -23.24
N LYS A 223 -20.57 11.46 -22.97
CA LYS A 223 -21.29 11.39 -21.69
C LYS A 223 -20.36 10.96 -20.56
N PHE A 224 -19.53 9.95 -20.82
CA PHE A 224 -18.50 9.53 -19.87
C PHE A 224 -17.50 10.65 -19.59
N ALA A 225 -16.95 11.29 -20.62
CA ALA A 225 -15.94 12.33 -20.50
C ALA A 225 -16.43 13.54 -19.68
N LEU A 226 -17.68 13.99 -19.92
CA LEU A 226 -18.28 15.07 -19.15
C LEU A 226 -18.37 14.72 -17.66
N GLY A 227 -18.89 13.53 -17.33
CA GLY A 227 -18.93 13.05 -15.96
C GLY A 227 -17.55 12.84 -15.35
N PHE A 228 -16.59 12.38 -16.16
CA PHE A 228 -15.25 12.07 -15.71
C PHE A 228 -14.49 13.32 -15.28
N VAL A 229 -14.63 14.45 -16.00
CA VAL A 229 -14.04 15.73 -15.59
C VAL A 229 -14.48 16.13 -14.18
N PHE A 230 -15.76 15.95 -13.87
CA PHE A 230 -16.31 16.22 -12.54
C PHE A 230 -15.74 15.28 -11.47
N VAL A 231 -15.80 13.96 -11.70
CA VAL A 231 -15.24 12.97 -10.76
C VAL A 231 -13.75 13.22 -10.52
N TYR A 232 -12.98 13.49 -11.59
CA TYR A 232 -11.56 13.79 -11.51
C TYR A 232 -11.26 15.07 -10.74
N ALA A 233 -12.07 16.13 -10.90
CA ALA A 233 -11.93 17.35 -10.13
C ALA A 233 -12.08 17.09 -8.62
N VAL A 234 -13.09 16.29 -8.23
CA VAL A 234 -13.28 15.89 -6.82
C VAL A 234 -12.11 15.03 -6.32
N VAL A 235 -11.54 14.16 -7.16
CA VAL A 235 -10.33 13.40 -6.83
C VAL A 235 -9.13 14.31 -6.58
N VAL A 236 -8.91 15.34 -7.41
CA VAL A 236 -7.83 16.32 -7.22
C VAL A 236 -8.05 17.08 -5.90
N LEU A 237 -9.28 17.45 -5.57
CA LEU A 237 -9.62 18.08 -4.29
C LEU A 237 -9.36 17.14 -3.10
N ALA A 238 -9.71 15.85 -3.22
CA ALA A 238 -9.45 14.87 -2.17
C ALA A 238 -7.95 14.73 -1.86
N TRP A 239 -7.10 14.67 -2.90
CA TRP A 239 -5.66 14.70 -2.71
C TRP A 239 -5.17 16.03 -2.13
N PHE A 240 -5.71 17.15 -2.62
CA PHE A 240 -5.37 18.48 -2.11
C PHE A 240 -5.59 18.59 -0.58
N PHE A 241 -6.75 18.19 -0.07
CA PHE A 241 -7.01 18.19 1.38
C PHE A 241 -6.15 17.18 2.14
N SER A 242 -5.93 15.98 1.57
CA SER A 242 -5.06 14.96 2.17
C SER A 242 -3.61 15.42 2.35
N TYR A 243 -3.14 16.34 1.51
CA TYR A 243 -1.78 16.87 1.58
C TYR A 243 -1.64 18.12 2.47
N GLN A 244 -2.70 18.58 3.14
CA GLN A 244 -2.57 19.59 4.18
C GLN A 244 -1.78 19.02 5.37
N SER A 245 -0.82 19.79 5.90
CA SER A 245 0.07 19.36 6.99
C SER A 245 -0.60 18.74 8.24
N THR A 246 -1.63 19.36 8.77
CA THR A 246 -2.46 18.93 9.91
C THR A 246 -3.20 17.63 9.58
N MET A 247 -3.91 17.58 8.46
CA MET A 247 -4.65 16.36 8.06
C MET A 247 -3.71 15.17 7.87
N LYS A 248 -2.56 15.42 7.23
CA LYS A 248 -1.51 14.42 7.06
C LYS A 248 -0.89 13.98 8.38
N HIS A 249 -0.82 14.87 9.37
CA HIS A 249 -0.32 14.53 10.71
C HIS A 249 -1.28 13.59 11.45
N TYR A 250 -2.58 13.82 11.35
CA TYR A 250 -3.62 12.94 11.90
C TYR A 250 -3.82 11.66 11.10
N GLY A 251 -3.06 11.44 10.01
CA GLY A 251 -3.18 10.23 9.19
C GLY A 251 -4.41 10.19 8.29
N ILE A 252 -5.13 11.31 8.13
CA ILE A 252 -6.32 11.38 7.26
C ILE A 252 -5.87 11.34 5.80
N GLY A 253 -5.95 10.14 5.22
CA GLY A 253 -5.53 9.86 3.85
C GLY A 253 -6.50 10.36 2.79
N TYR A 254 -6.07 10.28 1.53
CA TYR A 254 -6.88 10.68 0.37
C TYR A 254 -8.16 9.86 0.24
N ALA A 255 -8.16 8.59 0.67
CA ALA A 255 -9.33 7.73 0.65
C ALA A 255 -10.48 8.31 1.51
N ALA A 256 -10.14 8.80 2.71
CA ALA A 256 -11.10 9.43 3.62
C ALA A 256 -11.73 10.67 2.97
N TRP A 257 -10.90 11.57 2.44
CA TRP A 257 -11.35 12.78 1.77
C TRP A 257 -12.15 12.48 0.49
N ALA A 258 -11.76 11.47 -0.27
CA ALA A 258 -12.45 11.07 -1.49
C ALA A 258 -13.87 10.60 -1.20
N ILE A 259 -14.04 9.72 -0.20
CA ILE A 259 -15.36 9.25 0.23
C ILE A 259 -16.15 10.40 0.85
N PHE A 260 -15.55 11.19 1.75
CA PHE A 260 -16.19 12.32 2.42
C PHE A 260 -16.72 13.36 1.43
N LEU A 261 -15.89 13.84 0.50
CA LEU A 261 -16.30 14.84 -0.50
C LEU A 261 -17.38 14.29 -1.42
N GLY A 262 -17.26 13.02 -1.85
CA GLY A 262 -18.30 12.37 -2.64
C GLY A 262 -19.63 12.32 -1.89
N MET A 263 -19.62 11.88 -0.63
CA MET A 263 -20.82 11.82 0.22
C MET A 263 -21.40 13.22 0.50
N LEU A 264 -20.53 14.21 0.73
CA LEU A 264 -20.94 15.58 0.94
C LEU A 264 -21.75 16.08 -0.26
N ILE A 265 -21.28 15.82 -1.48
CA ILE A 265 -22.00 16.20 -2.70
C ILE A 265 -23.31 15.41 -2.84
N SER A 266 -23.26 14.08 -2.73
CA SER A 266 -24.43 13.22 -2.95
C SER A 266 -25.56 13.47 -1.95
N ASN A 267 -25.24 13.90 -0.73
CA ASN A 267 -26.23 14.13 0.33
C ASN A 267 -26.64 15.59 0.54
N THR A 268 -25.98 16.55 -0.13
CA THR A 268 -26.37 17.98 -0.09
C THR A 268 -27.14 18.38 -1.34
N VAL A 269 -26.51 18.26 -2.51
CA VAL A 269 -27.08 18.68 -3.80
C VAL A 269 -27.56 17.50 -4.65
N GLY A 270 -27.20 16.27 -4.26
CA GLY A 270 -27.44 15.07 -5.06
C GLY A 270 -26.39 14.91 -6.16
N THR A 271 -26.03 13.67 -6.46
CA THR A 271 -25.08 13.39 -7.55
C THR A 271 -25.74 13.69 -8.90
N PRO A 272 -25.18 14.60 -9.71
CA PRO A 272 -25.80 14.97 -10.97
C PRO A 272 -25.93 13.76 -11.91
N LYS A 273 -27.10 13.59 -12.54
CA LYS A 273 -27.36 12.45 -13.44
C LYS A 273 -26.37 12.37 -14.62
N TRP A 274 -25.87 13.51 -15.08
CA TRP A 274 -24.86 13.56 -16.15
C TRP A 274 -23.47 13.06 -15.71
N ALA A 275 -23.18 13.03 -14.40
CA ALA A 275 -21.93 12.51 -13.86
C ALA A 275 -21.94 10.99 -13.69
N MET A 276 -23.13 10.39 -13.53
CA MET A 276 -23.32 8.95 -13.29
C MET A 276 -22.57 8.02 -14.25
N PRO A 277 -22.47 8.30 -15.57
CA PRO A 277 -21.68 7.46 -16.48
C PRO A 277 -20.22 7.26 -16.06
N ALA A 278 -19.65 8.21 -15.32
CA ALA A 278 -18.27 8.17 -14.81
C ALA A 278 -18.16 7.74 -13.34
N VAL A 279 -19.26 7.48 -12.63
CA VAL A 279 -19.27 7.01 -11.23
C VAL A 279 -19.04 5.48 -11.21
N GLN A 280 -17.96 5.04 -11.86
CA GLN A 280 -17.63 3.62 -12.10
C GLN A 280 -16.71 3.07 -11.00
N THR A 281 -17.30 2.86 -9.80
CA THR A 281 -16.59 2.36 -8.62
C THR A 281 -15.76 1.10 -8.90
N GLU A 282 -16.40 0.06 -9.41
CA GLU A 282 -15.77 -1.24 -9.61
C GLU A 282 -14.70 -1.18 -10.70
N TYR A 283 -14.95 -0.44 -11.78
CA TYR A 283 -14.02 -0.35 -12.89
C TYR A 283 -12.65 0.19 -12.48
N TYR A 284 -12.66 1.31 -11.74
CA TYR A 284 -11.43 1.93 -11.26
C TYR A 284 -10.74 1.07 -10.20
N ILE A 285 -11.52 0.43 -9.32
CA ILE A 285 -10.97 -0.31 -8.19
C ILE A 285 -10.31 -1.61 -8.64
N LYS A 286 -10.96 -2.36 -9.53
CA LYS A 286 -10.45 -3.61 -10.08
C LYS A 286 -9.16 -3.36 -10.88
N THR A 287 -9.13 -2.27 -11.66
CA THR A 287 -7.91 -1.88 -12.40
C THR A 287 -6.75 -1.59 -11.44
N GLY A 288 -7.01 -0.83 -10.37
CA GLY A 288 -6.01 -0.56 -9.33
C GLY A 288 -5.56 -1.81 -8.58
N LEU A 289 -6.44 -2.79 -8.39
CA LEU A 289 -6.10 -4.08 -7.77
C LEU A 289 -5.19 -4.92 -8.68
N VAL A 290 -5.46 -5.00 -9.98
CA VAL A 290 -4.54 -5.70 -10.92
C VAL A 290 -3.13 -5.09 -10.86
N LEU A 291 -3.03 -3.75 -10.83
CA LEU A 291 -1.76 -3.05 -10.61
C LEU A 291 -1.12 -3.34 -9.25
N LEU A 292 -1.92 -3.52 -8.20
CA LEU A 292 -1.45 -3.92 -6.87
C LEU A 292 -0.83 -5.31 -6.88
N GLY A 293 -1.36 -6.24 -7.67
CA GLY A 293 -0.82 -7.60 -7.80
C GLY A 293 0.67 -7.59 -8.17
N ALA A 294 1.07 -6.80 -9.17
CA ALA A 294 2.46 -6.67 -9.58
C ALA A 294 3.44 -6.20 -8.49
N LYS A 295 2.93 -5.59 -7.40
CA LYS A 295 3.74 -5.15 -6.26
C LYS A 295 4.08 -6.28 -5.28
N ILE A 296 3.31 -7.35 -5.31
CA ILE A 296 3.45 -8.50 -4.43
C ILE A 296 4.51 -9.43 -5.02
N LEU A 297 5.73 -9.32 -4.51
CA LEU A 297 6.91 -10.01 -5.03
C LEU A 297 7.33 -11.13 -4.09
N PHE A 298 7.12 -12.40 -4.46
CA PHE A 298 7.35 -13.55 -3.57
C PHE A 298 8.78 -13.66 -3.03
N GLU A 299 9.80 -13.40 -3.84
CA GLU A 299 11.20 -13.46 -3.37
C GLU A 299 11.50 -12.42 -2.29
N LYS A 300 10.90 -11.23 -2.39
CA LYS A 300 10.99 -10.21 -1.36
C LYS A 300 10.28 -10.61 -0.07
N ILE A 301 9.34 -11.55 -0.11
CA ILE A 301 8.66 -12.01 1.09
C ILE A 301 9.58 -12.98 1.84
N ILE A 302 10.18 -13.92 1.10
CA ILE A 302 11.03 -14.99 1.66
C ILE A 302 12.32 -14.43 2.25
N THR A 303 12.96 -13.48 1.55
CA THR A 303 14.24 -12.90 1.97
C THR A 303 14.13 -11.88 3.10
N ILE A 304 12.96 -11.31 3.35
CA ILE A 304 12.78 -10.13 4.22
C ILE A 304 12.21 -10.51 5.62
N GLY A 305 11.87 -11.77 5.85
CA GLY A 305 11.67 -12.28 7.21
C GLY A 305 10.72 -13.47 7.25
N THR A 306 11.28 -14.69 7.26
CA THR A 306 10.54 -15.93 7.51
C THR A 306 9.64 -15.80 8.74
N ALA A 307 10.15 -15.22 9.84
CA ALA A 307 9.37 -14.90 11.03
C ALA A 307 8.13 -14.02 10.72
N GLY A 308 8.29 -12.98 9.91
CA GLY A 308 7.19 -12.09 9.51
C GLY A 308 6.14 -12.77 8.63
N ILE A 309 6.53 -13.78 7.83
CA ILE A 309 5.61 -14.63 7.07
C ILE A 309 4.72 -15.40 8.04
N PHE A 310 5.29 -16.11 9.01
CA PHE A 310 4.50 -16.87 9.99
C PHE A 310 3.57 -15.97 10.79
N VAL A 311 4.04 -14.80 11.22
CA VAL A 311 3.19 -13.80 11.88
C VAL A 311 1.99 -13.45 10.99
N ALA A 312 2.22 -13.02 9.75
CA ALA A 312 1.12 -12.64 8.87
C ALA A 312 0.20 -13.82 8.52
N TRP A 313 0.75 -14.98 8.18
CA TRP A 313 0.02 -16.14 7.65
C TRP A 313 -0.73 -16.94 8.70
N VAL A 314 -0.34 -16.85 9.98
CA VAL A 314 -1.11 -17.45 11.08
C VAL A 314 -2.12 -16.44 11.62
N VAL A 315 -1.67 -15.22 11.94
CA VAL A 315 -2.54 -14.21 12.57
C VAL A 315 -3.71 -13.83 11.65
N THR A 316 -3.44 -13.54 10.39
CA THR A 316 -4.45 -12.99 9.47
C THR A 316 -5.63 -13.95 9.26
N PRO A 317 -5.42 -15.24 8.90
CA PRO A 317 -6.53 -16.17 8.74
C PRO A 317 -7.23 -16.48 10.06
N THR A 318 -6.49 -16.61 11.16
CA THR A 318 -7.08 -16.88 12.49
C THR A 318 -7.98 -15.74 12.94
N VAL A 319 -7.50 -14.49 12.86
CA VAL A 319 -8.32 -13.31 13.17
C VAL A 319 -9.53 -13.26 12.24
N TRP A 320 -9.34 -13.47 10.93
CA TRP A 320 -10.44 -13.42 9.96
C TRP A 320 -11.53 -14.45 10.28
N LEU A 321 -11.16 -15.71 10.51
CA LEU A 321 -12.10 -16.80 10.76
C LEU A 321 -12.84 -16.62 12.10
N ILE A 322 -12.11 -16.28 13.17
CA ILE A 322 -12.70 -16.09 14.50
C ILE A 322 -13.65 -14.88 14.48
N THR A 323 -13.23 -13.77 13.87
CA THR A 323 -14.06 -12.55 13.81
C THR A 323 -15.26 -12.74 12.90
N TYR A 324 -15.12 -13.43 11.76
CA TYR A 324 -16.24 -13.72 10.89
C TYR A 324 -17.27 -14.60 11.60
N TRP A 325 -16.80 -15.65 12.28
CA TRP A 325 -17.64 -16.51 13.11
C TRP A 325 -18.34 -15.72 14.24
N PHE A 326 -17.61 -14.89 14.98
CA PHE A 326 -18.15 -14.05 16.04
C PHE A 326 -19.22 -13.09 15.51
N GLY A 327 -18.95 -12.45 14.37
CA GLY A 327 -19.88 -11.57 13.67
C GLY A 327 -21.16 -12.29 13.23
N GLN A 328 -21.04 -13.52 12.72
CA GLN A 328 -22.18 -14.31 12.25
C GLN A 328 -23.00 -14.93 13.38
N LYS A 329 -22.35 -15.48 14.40
CA LYS A 329 -23.00 -16.33 15.42
C LYS A 329 -23.30 -15.61 16.73
N ILE A 330 -22.51 -14.62 17.11
CA ILE A 330 -22.69 -13.91 18.39
C ILE A 330 -23.35 -12.57 18.16
N ILE A 331 -22.75 -11.73 17.31
CA ILE A 331 -23.30 -10.41 16.99
C ILE A 331 -24.56 -10.52 16.12
N ASN A 332 -24.70 -11.62 15.36
CA ASN A 332 -25.75 -11.81 14.37
C ASN A 332 -25.80 -10.62 13.40
N MET A 333 -24.70 -10.41 12.69
CA MET A 333 -24.57 -9.36 11.68
C MET A 333 -25.62 -9.55 10.58
N PRO A 334 -26.43 -8.51 10.25
CA PRO A 334 -27.52 -8.65 9.29
C PRO A 334 -27.04 -8.90 7.86
N SER A 335 -25.82 -8.47 7.52
CA SER A 335 -25.22 -8.69 6.21
C SER A 335 -23.95 -9.54 6.33
N LYS A 336 -23.96 -10.70 5.67
CA LYS A 336 -22.78 -11.57 5.51
C LYS A 336 -21.66 -10.84 4.76
N ARG A 337 -22.00 -10.04 3.75
CA ARG A 337 -21.07 -9.26 2.93
C ARG A 337 -20.36 -8.20 3.78
N LEU A 338 -21.11 -7.40 4.55
CA LEU A 338 -20.54 -6.41 5.49
C LEU A 338 -19.62 -7.06 6.52
N ASN A 339 -20.02 -8.20 7.10
CA ASN A 339 -19.18 -8.92 8.06
C ASN A 339 -17.85 -9.34 7.40
N ALA A 340 -17.89 -9.96 6.23
CA ALA A 340 -16.68 -10.36 5.50
C ALA A 340 -15.78 -9.17 5.13
N VAL A 341 -16.36 -8.01 4.79
CA VAL A 341 -15.62 -6.79 4.46
C VAL A 341 -14.94 -6.21 5.72
N ILE A 342 -15.63 -6.14 6.85
CA ILE A 342 -15.06 -5.67 8.13
C ILE A 342 -13.96 -6.61 8.62
N CYS A 343 -14.17 -7.93 8.56
CA CYS A 343 -13.16 -8.92 8.91
C CYS A 343 -11.90 -8.79 8.04
N SER A 344 -12.08 -8.67 6.73
CA SER A 344 -10.98 -8.51 5.78
C SER A 344 -10.24 -7.17 5.97
N ASP A 345 -10.96 -6.10 6.30
CA ASP A 345 -10.37 -4.80 6.60
C ASP A 345 -9.39 -4.91 7.77
N MET A 346 -9.86 -5.33 8.94
CA MET A 346 -9.06 -5.29 10.18
C MET A 346 -7.97 -6.38 10.26
N SER A 347 -8.19 -7.55 9.64
CA SER A 347 -7.26 -8.67 9.81
C SER A 347 -6.07 -8.64 8.85
N VAL A 348 -6.16 -7.88 7.76
CA VAL A 348 -5.16 -7.87 6.69
C VAL A 348 -4.42 -6.53 6.63
N CYS A 349 -4.95 -5.55 5.89
CA CYS A 349 -4.25 -4.31 5.58
C CYS A 349 -5.14 -3.07 5.57
N GLY A 350 -6.33 -3.17 6.16
CA GLY A 350 -7.35 -2.13 6.13
C GLY A 350 -8.01 -2.01 4.77
N VAL A 351 -8.06 -0.76 4.31
CA VAL A 351 -8.85 -0.30 3.18
C VAL A 351 -8.64 -1.15 1.91
N SER A 352 -7.41 -1.58 1.60
CA SER A 352 -7.16 -2.36 0.36
C SER A 352 -7.75 -3.79 0.44
N ALA A 353 -7.78 -4.39 1.62
CA ALA A 353 -8.39 -5.70 1.83
C ALA A 353 -9.91 -5.61 1.92
N ALA A 354 -10.44 -4.56 2.57
CA ALA A 354 -11.87 -4.26 2.56
C ALA A 354 -12.40 -4.14 1.13
N ILE A 355 -11.66 -3.41 0.29
CA ILE A 355 -11.92 -3.27 -1.14
C ILE A 355 -11.93 -4.63 -1.85
N ALA A 356 -10.85 -5.40 -1.69
CA ALA A 356 -10.72 -6.66 -2.42
C ALA A 356 -11.81 -7.65 -2.02
N ALA A 357 -12.14 -7.71 -0.72
CA ALA A 357 -13.24 -8.50 -0.20
C ALA A 357 -14.61 -7.99 -0.68
N ALA A 358 -14.85 -6.68 -0.67
CA ALA A 358 -16.09 -6.08 -1.15
C ALA A 358 -16.32 -6.37 -2.64
N SER A 359 -15.28 -6.23 -3.47
CA SER A 359 -15.34 -6.62 -4.89
C SER A 359 -15.46 -8.13 -5.07
N ALA A 360 -14.88 -8.94 -4.17
CA ALA A 360 -14.96 -10.40 -4.24
C ALA A 360 -16.34 -10.96 -3.87
N CYS A 361 -17.01 -10.40 -2.86
CA CYS A 361 -18.33 -10.83 -2.40
C CYS A 361 -19.48 -9.95 -2.91
N ARG A 362 -19.20 -8.98 -3.78
CA ARG A 362 -20.15 -8.01 -4.33
C ARG A 362 -20.90 -7.24 -3.24
N ALA A 363 -20.17 -6.76 -2.23
CA ALA A 363 -20.72 -5.95 -1.14
C ALA A 363 -21.24 -4.61 -1.65
N LYS A 364 -22.21 -4.05 -0.94
CA LYS A 364 -22.77 -2.73 -1.29
C LYS A 364 -21.75 -1.62 -1.02
N LYS A 365 -21.85 -0.51 -1.75
CA LYS A 365 -20.93 0.63 -1.63
C LYS A 365 -20.95 1.25 -0.23
N GLU A 366 -22.11 1.22 0.43
CA GLU A 366 -22.35 1.71 1.78
C GLU A 366 -21.64 0.83 2.82
N GLU A 367 -21.62 -0.49 2.59
CA GLU A 367 -20.96 -1.47 3.46
C GLU A 367 -19.44 -1.29 3.42
N LEU A 368 -18.89 -1.10 2.21
CA LEU A 368 -17.47 -0.78 2.04
C LEU A 368 -17.14 0.57 2.69
N THR A 369 -17.97 1.59 2.49
CA THR A 369 -17.79 2.93 3.10
C THR A 369 -17.74 2.84 4.62
N LEU A 370 -18.65 2.07 5.22
CA LEU A 370 -18.71 1.86 6.66
C LEU A 370 -17.44 1.18 7.20
N ALA A 371 -17.01 0.08 6.56
CA ALA A 371 -15.81 -0.65 6.98
C ALA A 371 -14.55 0.23 6.88
N VAL A 372 -14.38 0.94 5.76
CA VAL A 372 -13.25 1.87 5.55
C VAL A 372 -13.29 3.02 6.55
N GLY A 373 -14.48 3.56 6.86
CA GLY A 373 -14.64 4.61 7.86
C GLY A 373 -14.17 4.18 9.25
N LEU A 374 -14.58 2.99 9.71
CA LEU A 374 -14.12 2.42 10.97
C LEU A 374 -12.59 2.23 10.97
N SER A 375 -12.06 1.65 9.90
CA SER A 375 -10.62 1.39 9.72
C SER A 375 -9.76 2.63 9.92
N LEU A 376 -10.16 3.74 9.30
CA LEU A 376 -9.41 4.98 9.31
C LEU A 376 -9.38 5.64 10.69
N VAL A 377 -10.48 5.57 11.44
CA VAL A 377 -10.56 6.09 12.82
C VAL A 377 -9.59 5.33 13.72
N PHE A 378 -9.64 4.00 13.72
CA PHE A 378 -8.74 3.18 14.54
C PHE A 378 -7.28 3.33 14.10
N THR A 379 -7.02 3.37 12.79
CA THR A 379 -5.67 3.59 12.25
C THR A 379 -5.06 4.91 12.74
N ALA A 380 -5.83 6.00 12.75
CA ALA A 380 -5.35 7.31 13.23
C ALA A 380 -4.99 7.27 14.72
N ILE A 381 -5.83 6.63 15.54
CA ILE A 381 -5.57 6.43 16.97
C ILE A 381 -4.31 5.59 17.18
N MET A 382 -4.24 4.42 16.55
CA MET A 382 -3.15 3.45 16.73
C MET A 382 -1.79 3.99 16.26
N MET A 383 -1.77 4.80 15.20
CA MET A 383 -0.54 5.46 14.72
C MET A 383 0.16 6.28 15.79
N ILE A 384 -0.60 6.90 16.70
CA ILE A 384 -0.10 7.76 17.77
C ILE A 384 0.08 6.94 19.06
N VAL A 385 -0.93 6.15 19.42
CA VAL A 385 -0.98 5.43 20.70
C VAL A 385 0.05 4.29 20.73
N MET A 386 0.20 3.49 19.68
CA MET A 386 1.07 2.32 19.72
C MET A 386 2.55 2.65 19.96
N PRO A 387 3.18 3.62 19.26
CA PRO A 387 4.56 3.99 19.57
C PRO A 387 4.75 4.49 21.01
N ALA A 388 3.75 5.18 21.57
CA ALA A 388 3.79 5.66 22.95
C ALA A 388 3.72 4.50 23.96
N VAL A 389 2.81 3.54 23.73
CA VAL A 389 2.70 2.32 24.54
C VAL A 389 4.00 1.54 24.48
N ILE A 390 4.57 1.30 23.29
CA ILE A 390 5.81 0.53 23.13
C ILE A 390 6.97 1.19 23.91
N LYS A 391 7.13 2.51 23.83
CA LYS A 391 8.18 3.22 24.59
C LYS A 391 7.98 3.16 26.11
N GLY A 392 6.73 3.12 26.56
CA GLY A 392 6.38 3.10 27.97
C GLY A 392 6.40 1.72 28.62
N THR A 393 6.14 0.65 27.86
CA THR A 393 5.95 -0.70 28.43
C THR A 393 6.94 -1.75 27.96
N PHE A 394 7.58 -1.58 26.80
CA PHE A 394 8.49 -2.62 26.28
C PHE A 394 9.92 -2.39 26.79
N PRO A 395 10.66 -3.46 27.13
CA PRO A 395 12.11 -3.40 27.34
C PRO A 395 12.82 -2.77 26.14
N VAL A 396 13.85 -1.97 26.40
CA VAL A 396 14.55 -1.15 25.39
C VAL A 396 15.06 -2.00 24.21
N ASP A 397 15.56 -3.20 24.48
CA ASP A 397 16.05 -4.17 23.50
C ASP A 397 14.95 -4.71 22.56
N LYS A 398 13.67 -4.66 22.96
CA LYS A 398 12.54 -5.19 22.20
C LYS A 398 11.74 -4.11 21.48
N GLN A 399 11.92 -2.84 21.82
CA GLN A 399 11.14 -1.73 21.24
C GLN A 399 11.26 -1.65 19.72
N MET A 400 12.43 -1.91 19.14
CA MET A 400 12.65 -1.73 17.71
C MET A 400 12.06 -2.89 16.88
N ILE A 401 12.42 -4.13 17.19
CA ILE A 401 12.03 -5.30 16.37
C ILE A 401 10.63 -5.76 16.74
N LEU A 402 10.37 -6.11 18.01
CA LEU A 402 9.04 -6.55 18.44
C LEU A 402 8.01 -5.43 18.27
N GLY A 403 8.35 -4.21 18.68
CA GLY A 403 7.46 -3.05 18.52
C GLY A 403 7.20 -2.72 17.05
N GLY A 404 8.23 -2.76 16.21
CA GLY A 404 8.09 -2.62 14.76
C GLY A 404 7.20 -3.70 14.15
N ALA A 405 7.40 -4.96 14.54
CA ALA A 405 6.62 -6.10 14.08
C ALA A 405 5.15 -5.98 14.47
N TRP A 406 4.89 -5.61 15.73
CA TRP A 406 3.54 -5.46 16.26
C TRP A 406 2.77 -4.33 15.56
N MET A 407 3.40 -3.15 15.38
CA MET A 407 2.80 -2.05 14.62
C MET A 407 2.58 -2.42 13.14
N GLY A 408 3.56 -3.11 12.55
CA GLY A 408 3.50 -3.58 11.17
C GLY A 408 2.34 -4.53 10.91
N GLY A 409 2.01 -5.39 11.89
CA GLY A 409 0.92 -6.36 11.79
C GLY A 409 -0.48 -5.83 12.10
N THR A 410 -0.60 -4.65 12.74
CA THR A 410 -1.88 -4.21 13.32
C THR A 410 -2.35 -2.83 12.87
N ILE A 411 -1.45 -1.94 12.40
CA ILE A 411 -1.87 -0.62 11.90
C ILE A 411 -2.31 -0.76 10.43
N ASP A 412 -3.56 -0.41 10.16
CA ASP A 412 -4.25 -0.70 8.90
C ASP A 412 -4.12 0.38 7.81
N ALA A 413 -2.97 1.06 7.81
CA ALA A 413 -2.53 1.84 6.67
C ALA A 413 -1.00 1.87 6.58
N SER A 414 -0.44 1.52 5.41
CA SER A 414 1.02 1.50 5.22
C SER A 414 1.69 2.85 5.50
N GLY A 415 1.00 3.97 5.23
CA GLY A 415 1.49 5.31 5.55
C GLY A 415 1.55 5.58 7.04
N ALA A 416 0.51 5.15 7.77
CA ALA A 416 0.44 5.28 9.22
C ALA A 416 1.46 4.36 9.91
N VAL A 417 1.61 3.12 9.45
CA VAL A 417 2.66 2.17 9.91
C VAL A 417 4.05 2.79 9.76
N ALA A 418 4.36 3.36 8.59
CA ALA A 418 5.66 3.96 8.36
C ALA A 418 5.89 5.20 9.24
N ALA A 419 4.85 6.00 9.49
CA ALA A 419 4.92 7.13 10.42
C ALA A 419 5.12 6.67 11.87
N ALA A 420 4.35 5.68 12.31
CA ALA A 420 4.45 5.07 13.64
C ALA A 420 5.84 4.46 13.88
N GLY A 421 6.34 3.67 12.92
CA GLY A 421 7.69 3.11 12.94
C GLY A 421 8.80 4.18 12.98
N ALA A 422 8.63 5.29 12.26
CA ALA A 422 9.57 6.41 12.30
C ALA A 422 9.67 7.06 13.69
N PHE A 423 8.63 6.99 14.53
CA PHE A 423 8.69 7.49 15.91
C PHE A 423 9.55 6.61 16.82
N LEU A 424 9.80 5.35 16.44
CA LEU A 424 10.66 4.42 17.19
C LEU A 424 12.10 4.38 16.66
N GLY A 425 12.34 4.41 15.34
CA GLY A 425 13.69 4.45 14.75
C GLY A 425 13.78 3.87 13.33
N GLU A 426 14.94 3.98 12.65
CA GLU A 426 15.11 3.45 11.27
C GLU A 426 14.87 1.93 11.22
N LYS A 427 15.36 1.18 12.21
CA LYS A 427 15.20 -0.27 12.32
C LYS A 427 13.74 -0.67 12.52
N ALA A 428 13.02 0.00 13.44
CA ALA A 428 11.61 -0.25 13.69
C ALA A 428 10.72 0.06 12.48
N LEU A 429 10.99 1.17 11.78
CA LEU A 429 10.31 1.50 10.53
C LEU A 429 10.52 0.43 9.48
N TYR A 430 11.75 -0.06 9.34
CA TYR A 430 12.07 -1.11 8.38
C TYR A 430 11.28 -2.38 8.68
N VAL A 431 11.31 -2.88 9.92
CA VAL A 431 10.55 -4.06 10.35
C VAL A 431 9.04 -3.85 10.16
N ALA A 432 8.50 -2.71 10.61
CA ALA A 432 7.07 -2.43 10.50
C ALA A 432 6.58 -2.37 9.05
N ALA A 433 7.31 -1.65 8.19
CA ALA A 433 6.99 -1.56 6.77
C ALA A 433 7.12 -2.93 6.07
N THR A 434 8.09 -3.74 6.49
CA THR A 434 8.28 -5.11 6.03
C THR A 434 7.09 -5.98 6.38
N ILE A 435 6.70 -6.08 7.66
CA ILE A 435 5.58 -6.94 8.07
C ILE A 435 4.29 -6.50 7.38
N LYS A 436 4.02 -5.20 7.29
CA LYS A 436 2.83 -4.73 6.57
C LYS A 436 2.87 -5.07 5.08
N MET A 437 4.05 -5.05 4.46
CA MET A 437 4.21 -5.47 3.07
C MET A 437 3.92 -6.96 2.90
N ILE A 438 4.37 -7.80 3.83
CA ILE A 438 4.06 -9.25 3.85
C ILE A 438 2.55 -9.46 4.03
N GLN A 439 1.87 -8.74 4.92
CA GLN A 439 0.42 -8.84 5.07
C GLN A 439 -0.36 -8.44 3.81
N ASN A 440 0.10 -7.43 3.07
CA ASN A 440 -0.55 -7.01 1.82
C ASN A 440 -0.60 -8.14 0.77
N VAL A 441 0.27 -9.15 0.87
CA VAL A 441 0.27 -10.31 -0.01
C VAL A 441 -0.98 -11.16 0.19
N LEU A 442 -1.46 -11.25 1.43
CA LEU A 442 -2.64 -12.02 1.79
C LEU A 442 -3.93 -11.43 1.24
N ILE A 443 -3.92 -10.19 0.73
CA ILE A 443 -5.10 -9.58 0.08
C ILE A 443 -5.64 -10.48 -1.02
N GLY A 444 -4.76 -10.97 -1.92
CA GLY A 444 -5.18 -11.82 -3.03
C GLY A 444 -5.72 -13.17 -2.57
N VAL A 445 -5.05 -13.76 -1.58
CA VAL A 445 -5.42 -15.06 -1.01
C VAL A 445 -6.78 -14.97 -0.31
N ILE A 446 -6.97 -13.99 0.55
CA ILE A 446 -8.24 -13.77 1.26
C ILE A 446 -9.34 -13.40 0.26
N ALA A 447 -9.10 -12.51 -0.70
CA ALA A 447 -10.10 -12.18 -1.72
C ALA A 447 -10.52 -13.39 -2.54
N PHE A 448 -9.57 -14.29 -2.88
CA PHE A 448 -9.87 -15.55 -3.55
C PHE A 448 -10.76 -16.46 -2.69
N PHE A 449 -10.42 -16.70 -1.43
CA PHE A 449 -11.22 -17.54 -0.53
C PHE A 449 -12.59 -16.92 -0.22
N VAL A 450 -12.67 -15.60 -0.06
CA VAL A 450 -13.93 -14.87 0.08
C VAL A 450 -14.80 -15.04 -1.16
N ALA A 451 -14.24 -14.84 -2.36
CA ALA A 451 -14.96 -15.06 -3.62
C ALA A 451 -15.45 -16.52 -3.71
N LEU A 452 -14.60 -17.50 -3.42
CA LEU A 452 -14.99 -18.91 -3.41
C LEU A 452 -16.11 -19.20 -2.42
N TYR A 453 -15.98 -18.77 -1.17
CA TYR A 453 -16.99 -19.02 -0.14
C TYR A 453 -18.34 -18.36 -0.49
N PHE A 454 -18.34 -17.11 -0.97
CA PHE A 454 -19.58 -16.43 -1.31
C PHE A 454 -20.25 -17.05 -2.55
N THR A 455 -19.49 -17.35 -3.61
CA THR A 455 -20.04 -17.97 -4.82
C THR A 455 -20.52 -19.41 -4.62
N THR A 456 -19.89 -20.19 -3.73
CA THR A 456 -20.21 -21.62 -3.55
C THR A 456 -21.16 -21.93 -2.40
N LYS A 457 -21.21 -21.06 -1.38
CA LYS A 457 -22.07 -21.25 -0.19
C LYS A 457 -23.12 -20.17 -0.06
N VAL A 458 -22.71 -18.91 0.08
CA VAL A 458 -23.64 -17.82 0.43
C VAL A 458 -24.65 -17.56 -0.69
N GLU A 459 -24.21 -17.39 -1.92
CA GLU A 459 -25.08 -17.12 -3.05
C GLU A 459 -25.92 -18.36 -3.42
N THR A 460 -25.39 -19.56 -3.21
CA THR A 460 -26.14 -20.83 -3.35
C THR A 460 -27.30 -20.89 -2.37
N GLU A 461 -27.07 -20.53 -1.11
CA GLU A 461 -28.12 -20.44 -0.08
C GLU A 461 -29.15 -19.35 -0.41
N GLU A 462 -28.72 -18.22 -0.98
CA GLU A 462 -29.62 -17.11 -1.38
C GLU A 462 -30.47 -17.43 -2.62
N THR A 463 -29.92 -18.18 -3.59
CA THR A 463 -30.55 -18.42 -4.90
C THR A 463 -31.14 -19.82 -5.08
N GLY A 464 -30.85 -20.76 -4.18
CA GLY A 464 -31.35 -22.14 -4.21
C GLY A 464 -30.78 -23.02 -5.35
N ALA A 465 -29.99 -22.48 -6.26
CA ALA A 465 -29.38 -23.20 -7.38
C ALA A 465 -28.05 -23.85 -6.96
N LYS A 466 -27.90 -25.17 -7.14
CA LYS A 466 -26.61 -25.85 -6.99
C LYS A 466 -25.66 -25.37 -8.09
N VAL A 467 -24.64 -24.63 -7.69
CA VAL A 467 -23.68 -24.00 -8.60
C VAL A 467 -22.77 -25.07 -9.22
N GLY A 468 -22.94 -25.34 -10.51
CA GLY A 468 -21.97 -26.14 -11.27
C GLY A 468 -20.63 -25.40 -11.40
N LEU A 469 -19.54 -26.11 -11.70
CA LEU A 469 -18.20 -25.51 -11.91
C LEU A 469 -18.22 -24.36 -12.95
N THR A 470 -19.06 -24.51 -13.98
CA THR A 470 -19.30 -23.50 -15.01
C THR A 470 -19.90 -22.22 -14.43
N GLU A 471 -20.89 -22.34 -13.54
CA GLU A 471 -21.55 -21.19 -12.93
C GLU A 471 -20.66 -20.52 -11.87
N ILE A 472 -19.84 -21.30 -11.14
CA ILE A 472 -18.77 -20.77 -10.28
C ILE A 472 -17.82 -19.91 -11.12
N TRP A 473 -17.42 -20.39 -12.30
CA TRP A 473 -16.59 -19.61 -13.21
C TRP A 473 -17.27 -18.30 -13.60
N PHE A 474 -18.54 -18.28 -14.00
CA PHE A 474 -19.22 -17.03 -14.37
C PHE A 474 -19.41 -16.06 -13.21
N ARG A 475 -19.66 -16.55 -12.00
CA ARG A 475 -19.85 -15.72 -10.80
C ARG A 475 -18.52 -15.21 -10.22
N PHE A 476 -17.43 -15.95 -10.41
CA PHE A 476 -16.10 -15.64 -9.89
C PHE A 476 -15.57 -14.31 -10.49
N PRO A 477 -15.15 -13.34 -9.64
CA PRO A 477 -14.64 -12.05 -10.10
C PRO A 477 -13.33 -12.21 -10.89
N LYS A 478 -13.32 -11.87 -12.19
CA LYS A 478 -12.18 -12.18 -13.06
C LYS A 478 -10.95 -11.33 -12.76
N PHE A 479 -11.15 -10.14 -12.23
CA PHE A 479 -10.04 -9.26 -11.84
C PHE A 479 -9.08 -9.93 -10.83
N VAL A 480 -9.56 -10.88 -10.01
CA VAL A 480 -8.72 -11.65 -9.06
C VAL A 480 -7.69 -12.50 -9.81
N LEU A 481 -8.04 -13.04 -10.98
CA LEU A 481 -7.10 -13.76 -11.84
C LEU A 481 -6.03 -12.80 -12.37
N GLY A 482 -6.41 -11.61 -12.81
CA GLY A 482 -5.47 -10.58 -13.25
C GLY A 482 -4.51 -10.15 -12.14
N PHE A 483 -5.01 -9.98 -10.91
CA PHE A 483 -4.19 -9.73 -9.72
C PHE A 483 -3.18 -10.85 -9.47
N MET A 484 -3.63 -12.11 -9.48
CA MET A 484 -2.77 -13.28 -9.22
C MET A 484 -1.72 -13.44 -10.33
N ALA A 485 -2.12 -13.32 -11.59
CA ALA A 485 -1.22 -13.38 -12.74
C ALA A 485 -0.15 -12.29 -12.67
N ALA A 486 -0.54 -11.04 -12.37
CA ALA A 486 0.41 -9.94 -12.21
C ALA A 486 1.41 -10.22 -11.07
N SER A 487 0.94 -10.77 -9.94
CA SER A 487 1.79 -11.12 -8.79
C SER A 487 2.82 -12.21 -9.14
N ILE A 488 2.38 -13.29 -9.81
CA ILE A 488 3.24 -14.41 -10.21
C ILE A 488 4.25 -13.95 -11.25
N ILE A 489 3.81 -13.32 -12.34
CA ILE A 489 4.68 -12.87 -13.43
C ILE A 489 5.76 -11.92 -12.92
N PHE A 490 5.38 -10.90 -12.14
CA PHE A 490 6.35 -9.94 -11.63
C PHE A 490 7.30 -10.54 -10.59
N SER A 491 6.86 -11.54 -9.82
CA SER A 491 7.74 -12.27 -8.92
C SER A 491 8.78 -13.09 -9.67
N LEU A 492 8.38 -13.79 -10.74
CA LEU A 492 9.30 -14.56 -11.58
C LEU A 492 10.32 -13.63 -12.27
N ILE A 493 9.87 -12.51 -12.83
CA ILE A 493 10.77 -11.53 -13.46
C ILE A 493 11.72 -10.91 -12.44
N TYR A 494 11.22 -10.56 -11.24
CA TYR A 494 12.06 -10.05 -10.15
C TYR A 494 13.18 -11.04 -9.82
N SER A 495 12.84 -12.32 -9.75
CA SER A 495 13.80 -13.39 -9.46
C SER A 495 14.81 -13.60 -10.57
N GLY A 496 14.36 -13.59 -11.83
CA GLY A 496 15.25 -13.64 -12.99
C GLY A 496 16.28 -12.50 -12.99
N PHE A 497 15.89 -11.28 -12.66
CA PHE A 497 16.87 -10.19 -12.55
C PHE A 497 17.80 -10.34 -11.35
N ASN A 498 17.29 -10.82 -10.21
CA ASN A 498 18.10 -10.99 -9.00
C ASN A 498 19.09 -12.16 -9.10
N SER A 499 18.78 -13.20 -9.89
CA SER A 499 19.72 -14.30 -10.16
C SER A 499 20.89 -13.87 -11.04
N GLU A 500 20.70 -12.88 -11.92
CA GLU A 500 21.80 -12.29 -12.69
C GLU A 500 22.74 -11.45 -11.82
N LEU A 501 22.20 -10.63 -10.92
CA LEU A 501 22.98 -9.77 -10.03
C LEU A 501 22.15 -9.38 -8.80
N ASP A 502 22.69 -9.63 -7.60
CA ASP A 502 22.01 -9.29 -6.36
C ASP A 502 21.66 -7.79 -6.28
N GLY A 503 20.36 -7.52 -6.14
CA GLY A 503 19.79 -6.18 -6.06
C GLY A 503 19.27 -5.62 -7.38
N LEU A 504 19.50 -6.29 -8.51
CA LEU A 504 19.02 -5.85 -9.82
C LEU A 504 17.49 -5.99 -9.94
N GLY A 505 16.90 -7.07 -9.43
CA GLY A 505 15.44 -7.24 -9.36
C GLY A 505 14.78 -6.10 -8.58
N ARG A 506 15.41 -5.65 -7.48
CA ARG A 506 14.97 -4.44 -6.77
C ARG A 506 15.09 -3.18 -7.64
N ALA A 507 16.21 -2.98 -8.32
CA ALA A 507 16.45 -1.78 -9.13
C ALA A 507 15.47 -1.66 -10.30
N MET A 508 15.19 -2.77 -10.99
CA MET A 508 14.39 -2.85 -12.20
C MET A 508 12.89 -2.98 -11.93
N ILE A 509 12.50 -3.84 -10.99
CA ILE A 509 11.09 -4.17 -10.78
C ILE A 509 10.48 -3.31 -9.67
N ASP A 510 10.98 -3.38 -8.43
CA ASP A 510 10.46 -2.55 -7.34
C ASP A 510 10.69 -1.06 -7.61
N LYS A 511 11.93 -0.67 -7.90
CA LYS A 511 12.31 0.73 -8.13
C LYS A 511 12.23 1.17 -9.59
N GLY A 512 11.80 0.31 -10.52
CA GLY A 512 11.46 0.68 -11.89
C GLY A 512 9.97 0.49 -12.12
N THR A 513 9.56 -0.65 -12.67
CA THR A 513 8.21 -0.91 -13.17
C THR A 513 7.10 -0.71 -12.12
N ILE A 514 7.32 -1.11 -10.86
CA ILE A 514 6.35 -0.95 -9.79
C ILE A 514 6.31 0.51 -9.32
N LYS A 515 7.38 1.03 -8.70
CA LYS A 515 7.37 2.41 -8.14
C LYS A 515 7.30 3.52 -9.18
N GLY A 516 7.82 3.27 -10.37
CA GLY A 516 7.84 4.20 -11.50
C GLY A 516 6.74 3.95 -12.51
N GLY A 517 5.85 2.98 -12.32
CA GLY A 517 4.74 2.68 -13.23
C GLY A 517 3.45 2.42 -12.45
N SER A 518 3.27 1.18 -11.97
CA SER A 518 2.05 0.74 -11.26
C SER A 518 1.66 1.68 -10.09
N ASP A 519 2.59 1.95 -9.16
CA ASP A 519 2.32 2.77 -7.97
C ASP A 519 1.98 4.23 -8.30
N LEU A 520 2.40 4.74 -9.47
CA LEU A 520 2.09 6.10 -9.91
C LEU A 520 0.59 6.25 -10.18
N PHE A 521 -0.01 5.27 -10.85
CA PHE A 521 -1.41 5.32 -11.30
C PHE A 521 -2.38 4.67 -10.31
N ARG A 522 -1.97 3.60 -9.63
CA ARG A 522 -2.81 2.83 -8.71
C ARG A 522 -3.51 3.69 -7.65
N GLY A 523 -2.77 4.63 -7.04
CA GLY A 523 -3.34 5.53 -6.04
C GLY A 523 -4.42 6.47 -6.61
N TRP A 524 -4.29 6.88 -7.88
CA TRP A 524 -5.32 7.66 -8.57
C TRP A 524 -6.55 6.82 -8.88
N PHE A 525 -6.38 5.58 -9.33
CA PHE A 525 -7.49 4.66 -9.62
C PHE A 525 -8.31 4.34 -8.37
N PHE A 526 -7.64 4.06 -7.25
CA PHE A 526 -8.33 3.92 -5.98
C PHE A 526 -9.04 5.21 -5.57
N SER A 527 -8.44 6.38 -5.77
CA SER A 527 -9.09 7.65 -5.46
C SER A 527 -10.33 7.91 -6.34
N LEU A 528 -10.28 7.62 -7.64
CA LEU A 528 -11.42 7.69 -8.56
C LEU A 528 -12.56 6.79 -8.09
N SER A 529 -12.23 5.56 -7.66
CA SER A 529 -13.19 4.64 -7.09
C SER A 529 -13.81 5.18 -5.79
N PHE A 530 -12.99 5.69 -4.87
CA PHE A 530 -13.47 6.22 -3.59
C PHE A 530 -14.37 7.44 -3.72
N VAL A 531 -14.04 8.36 -4.63
CA VAL A 531 -14.94 9.46 -4.97
C VAL A 531 -16.24 8.91 -5.55
N SER A 532 -16.16 7.93 -6.45
CA SER A 532 -17.35 7.30 -7.04
C SER A 532 -18.21 6.56 -6.02
N ILE A 533 -17.59 5.95 -5.00
CA ILE A 533 -18.27 5.35 -3.85
C ILE A 533 -19.02 6.45 -3.09
N GLY A 534 -18.32 7.51 -2.66
CA GLY A 534 -18.94 8.60 -1.92
C GLY A 534 -20.10 9.24 -2.68
N LEU A 535 -19.92 9.50 -3.98
CA LEU A 535 -20.96 10.05 -4.86
C LEU A 535 -22.16 9.10 -5.04
N ALA A 536 -21.99 7.80 -4.88
CA ALA A 536 -23.08 6.83 -4.94
C ALA A 536 -23.74 6.57 -3.58
N THR A 537 -23.11 6.97 -2.47
CA THR A 537 -23.56 6.66 -1.11
C THR A 537 -24.56 7.67 -0.56
N ASN A 538 -25.64 7.16 0.06
CA ASN A 538 -26.70 7.95 0.70
C ASN A 538 -26.73 7.71 2.22
N PHE A 539 -26.67 8.77 3.03
CA PHE A 539 -26.70 8.69 4.50
C PHE A 539 -27.99 8.06 5.04
N ARG A 540 -29.11 8.20 4.32
CA ARG A 540 -30.38 7.57 4.70
C ARG A 540 -30.27 6.04 4.69
N GLU A 541 -29.49 5.49 3.76
CA GLU A 541 -29.24 4.05 3.64
C GLU A 541 -28.21 3.57 4.67
N LEU A 542 -27.18 4.38 4.96
CA LEU A 542 -26.19 4.10 6.02
C LEU A 542 -26.81 4.04 7.42
N LYS A 543 -27.84 4.85 7.71
CA LYS A 543 -28.49 4.90 9.04
C LYS A 543 -28.96 3.52 9.51
N HIS A 544 -29.40 2.65 8.60
CA HIS A 544 -29.82 1.29 8.94
C HIS A 544 -28.65 0.42 9.44
N HIS A 545 -27.45 0.59 8.90
CA HIS A 545 -26.26 -0.18 9.30
C HIS A 545 -25.66 0.27 10.64
N PHE A 546 -25.89 1.52 11.05
CA PHE A 546 -25.47 2.02 12.36
C PHE A 546 -26.44 1.68 13.50
N LYS A 547 -27.68 1.28 13.19
CA LYS A 547 -28.66 0.87 14.22
C LYS A 547 -28.14 -0.38 14.94
N GLY A 548 -27.81 -0.23 16.23
CA GLY A 548 -27.42 -1.31 17.13
C GLY A 548 -25.91 -1.51 17.35
N GLY A 549 -25.03 -0.66 16.79
CA GLY A 549 -23.59 -0.65 17.10
C GLY A 549 -22.79 -1.90 16.68
N LYS A 550 -23.44 -2.91 16.11
CA LYS A 550 -22.88 -4.22 15.75
C LYS A 550 -21.57 -4.15 14.93
N PRO A 551 -21.47 -3.31 13.87
CA PRO A 551 -20.22 -3.18 13.11
C PRO A 551 -19.05 -2.68 13.95
N LEU A 552 -19.29 -1.73 14.85
CA LEU A 552 -18.26 -1.19 15.74
C LEU A 552 -17.82 -2.23 16.77
N ILE A 553 -18.76 -2.98 17.37
CA ILE A 553 -18.45 -4.05 18.32
C ILE A 553 -17.60 -5.13 17.65
N LEU A 554 -17.97 -5.55 16.44
CA LEU A 554 -17.20 -6.51 15.65
C LEU A 554 -15.77 -6.00 15.40
N TYR A 555 -15.65 -4.74 14.99
CA TYR A 555 -14.36 -4.12 14.71
C TYR A 555 -13.49 -4.04 15.97
N VAL A 556 -14.04 -3.57 17.10
CA VAL A 556 -13.30 -3.49 18.38
C VAL A 556 -12.85 -4.87 18.85
N PHE A 557 -13.74 -5.87 18.81
CA PHE A 557 -13.41 -7.23 19.21
C PHE A 557 -12.28 -7.79 18.35
N GLY A 558 -12.44 -7.71 17.03
CA GLY A 558 -11.46 -8.28 16.12
C GLY A 558 -10.14 -7.53 16.10
N GLN A 559 -10.14 -6.20 16.27
CA GLN A 559 -8.91 -5.42 16.38
C GLN A 559 -8.18 -5.70 17.69
N SER A 560 -8.92 -5.93 18.79
CA SER A 560 -8.32 -6.35 20.06
C SER A 560 -7.70 -7.74 19.94
N LEU A 561 -8.39 -8.68 19.30
CA LEU A 561 -7.85 -10.01 18.98
C LEU A 561 -6.60 -9.91 18.11
N ASN A 562 -6.63 -9.06 17.08
CA ASN A 562 -5.50 -8.85 16.18
C ASN A 562 -4.28 -8.27 16.93
N LEU A 563 -4.50 -7.28 17.80
CA LEU A 563 -3.47 -6.68 18.64
C LEU A 563 -2.78 -7.72 19.53
N VAL A 564 -3.57 -8.52 20.26
CA VAL A 564 -3.03 -9.54 21.18
C VAL A 564 -2.33 -10.64 20.39
N LEU A 565 -2.99 -11.22 19.40
CA LEU A 565 -2.46 -12.35 18.65
C LEU A 565 -1.21 -11.96 17.85
N THR A 566 -1.18 -10.77 17.25
CA THR A 566 0.03 -10.28 16.56
C THR A 566 1.20 -10.13 17.53
N LEU A 567 0.98 -9.57 18.73
CA LEU A 567 2.05 -9.39 19.71
C LEU A 567 2.61 -10.74 20.16
N VAL A 568 1.73 -11.68 20.51
CA VAL A 568 2.11 -13.04 20.93
C VAL A 568 2.88 -13.75 19.81
N MET A 569 2.35 -13.73 18.59
CA MET A 569 2.98 -14.40 17.47
C MET A 569 4.31 -13.74 17.08
N ALA A 570 4.39 -12.41 17.11
CA ALA A 570 5.64 -11.69 16.85
C ALA A 570 6.70 -12.03 17.90
N TYR A 571 6.32 -12.13 19.18
CA TYR A 571 7.24 -12.57 20.24
C TYR A 571 7.75 -13.99 19.99
N ILE A 572 6.84 -14.94 19.74
CA ILE A 572 7.19 -16.34 19.47
C ILE A 572 8.12 -16.42 18.25
N MET A 573 7.77 -15.79 17.14
CA MET A 573 8.52 -15.98 15.90
C MET A 573 9.89 -15.29 15.94
N PHE A 574 10.01 -14.08 16.49
CA PHE A 574 11.28 -13.36 16.50
C PHE A 574 12.20 -13.72 17.67
N TYR A 575 11.68 -14.21 18.80
CA TYR A 575 12.50 -14.43 20.00
C TYR A 575 12.55 -15.89 20.47
N VAL A 576 11.63 -16.75 20.01
CA VAL A 576 11.61 -18.18 20.40
C VAL A 576 11.98 -19.09 19.23
N VAL A 577 11.34 -18.91 18.07
CA VAL A 577 11.53 -19.79 16.91
C VAL A 577 12.74 -19.36 16.08
N PHE A 578 12.91 -18.06 15.83
CA PHE A 578 14.02 -17.50 15.07
C PHE A 578 14.80 -16.44 15.88
N PRO A 579 15.36 -16.79 17.05
CA PRO A 579 16.05 -15.82 17.91
C PRO A 579 17.21 -15.11 17.20
N ASP A 580 17.98 -15.86 16.39
CA ASP A 580 19.14 -15.33 15.66
C ASP A 580 18.76 -14.31 14.58
N LEU A 581 17.51 -14.34 14.09
CA LEU A 581 17.04 -13.40 13.08
C LEU A 581 17.08 -11.96 13.59
N THR A 582 16.86 -11.75 14.90
CA THR A 582 16.91 -10.41 15.50
C THR A 582 18.28 -9.77 15.42
N ALA A 583 19.36 -10.56 15.53
CA ALA A 583 20.73 -10.08 15.38
C ALA A 583 21.07 -9.71 13.92
N THR A 584 20.38 -10.32 12.95
CA THR A 584 20.58 -10.08 11.52
C THR A 584 19.78 -8.90 10.96
N ILE A 585 18.87 -8.28 11.74
CA ILE A 585 17.99 -7.16 11.33
C ILE A 585 18.55 -5.82 11.79
#